data_AF-A0A269YYM8-F1
#
_entry.id   AF-A0A269YYM8-F1
#
_cell.length_a   1.000
_cell.length_b   1.000
_cell.length_c   1.000
_cell.angle_alpha   90.00
_cell.angle_beta   90.00
_cell.angle_gamma   90.00
#
_symmetry.space_group_name_H-M   'P 1'
#
loop_
_entity.id
_entity.type
_entity.pdbx_description
1 polymer ?
#
loop_
_entity_poly.entity_id
_entity_poly.type
_entity_poly.pdbx_seq_one_letter_code
_entity_poly.pdbx_strand_id
1 'polypeptide(L)' 'NIYKDAKRGTYYFRITYYDKTNTRKYITRKGFAQRKDAVKQCNKIMDELEGIGEEIKKLPFDKLVDEYI' A
#
# COMPACT_ATOMS: atom_id res chain seq x y z
N ASN A 1 -2.81 0.11 -5.62
CA ASN A 1 -2.97 1.20 -4.61
C ASN A 1 -1.92 2.30 -4.68
N ILE A 2 -1.03 2.33 -5.69
CA ILE A 2 -0.02 3.39 -5.81
C ILE A 2 -0.41 4.32 -6.94
N TYR A 3 -0.34 5.60 -6.64
CA TYR A 3 -0.77 6.70 -7.48
C TYR A 3 0.37 7.69 -7.63
N LYS A 4 0.42 8.37 -8.77
CA LYS A 4 1.35 9.47 -9.01
C LYS A 4 0.63 10.79 -8.79
N ASP A 5 1.19 11.63 -7.92
CA ASP A 5 0.78 13.01 -7.75
C ASP A 5 1.36 13.83 -8.92
N ALA A 6 0.49 14.18 -9.88
CA ALA A 6 0.87 14.95 -11.05
C ALA A 6 1.31 16.38 -10.72
N LYS A 7 0.90 16.95 -9.57
CA LYS A 7 1.29 18.31 -9.17
C LYS A 7 2.68 18.36 -8.55
N ARG A 8 3.06 17.30 -7.82
CA ARG A 8 4.33 17.25 -7.07
C ARG A 8 5.37 16.32 -7.68
N GLY A 9 5.02 15.54 -8.71
CA GLY A 9 5.89 14.52 -9.31
C GLY A 9 6.21 13.36 -8.37
N THR A 10 5.51 13.25 -7.22
CA THR A 10 5.76 12.24 -6.20
C THR A 10 4.73 11.12 -6.27
N TYR A 11 5.03 9.98 -5.68
CA TYR A 11 4.13 8.84 -5.56
C TYR A 11 3.47 8.82 -4.19
N TYR A 12 2.29 8.23 -4.13
CA TYR A 12 1.57 8.00 -2.90
C TYR A 12 0.79 6.69 -2.96
N PHE A 13 0.45 6.14 -1.81
CA PHE A 13 -0.46 5.01 -1.73
C PHE A 13 -1.56 5.23 -0.71
N ARG A 14 -2.68 4.52 -0.90
CA ARG A 14 -3.81 4.49 0.02
C ARG A 14 -4.19 3.03 0.31
N ILE A 15 -4.12 2.65 1.58
CA ILE A 15 -4.58 1.37 2.10
C ILE A 15 -5.89 1.63 2.84
N THR A 16 -6.90 0.81 2.56
CA THR A 16 -8.17 0.82 3.27
C THR A 16 -8.21 -0.44 4.12
N TYR A 17 -8.53 -0.30 5.40
CA TYR A 17 -8.66 -1.44 6.31
C TYR A 17 -9.84 -1.20 7.26
N TYR A 18 -10.33 -2.27 7.86
CA TYR A 18 -11.36 -2.21 8.90
C TYR A 18 -10.67 -2.42 10.25
N ASP A 19 -10.97 -1.55 11.20
CA ASP A 19 -10.53 -1.73 12.58
C ASP A 19 -11.39 -2.80 13.28
N LYS A 20 -10.99 -3.26 14.47
CA LYS A 20 -11.72 -4.27 15.27
C LYS A 20 -13.17 -3.87 15.58
N THR A 21 -13.48 -2.58 15.53
CA THR A 21 -14.83 -2.03 15.70
C THR A 21 -15.64 -1.98 14.40
N ASN A 22 -15.19 -2.67 13.34
CA ASN A 22 -15.76 -2.65 11.98
C ASN A 22 -15.81 -1.24 11.36
N THR A 23 -14.97 -0.32 11.85
CA THR A 23 -14.88 1.04 11.34
C THR A 23 -13.89 1.08 10.20
N ARG A 24 -14.33 1.57 9.04
CA ARG A 24 -13.47 1.73 7.85
C ARG A 24 -12.46 2.86 8.08
N LYS A 25 -11.18 2.51 8.08
CA LYS A 25 -10.06 3.45 8.18
C LYS A 25 -9.23 3.45 6.90
N TYR A 26 -8.48 4.53 6.72
CA TYR A 26 -7.61 4.71 5.57
C TYR A 26 -6.23 5.16 6.03
N ILE A 27 -5.20 4.43 5.61
CA ILE A 27 -3.81 4.89 5.72
C ILE A 27 -3.41 5.43 4.37
N THR A 28 -3.03 6.70 4.33
CA THR A 28 -2.49 7.33 3.12
C THR A 28 -1.09 7.85 3.42
N ARG A 29 -0.11 7.46 2.60
CA ARG A 29 1.25 7.99 2.67
C ARG A 29 1.63 8.58 1.33
N LYS A 30 2.18 9.79 1.35
CA LYS A 30 2.52 10.59 0.16
C LYS A 30 3.96 11.10 0.27
N GLY A 31 4.52 11.53 -0.86
CA GLY A 31 5.83 12.19 -0.91
C GLY A 31 6.98 11.28 -1.32
N PHE A 32 6.69 10.12 -1.91
CA PHE A 32 7.73 9.22 -2.41
C PHE A 32 8.31 9.76 -3.72
N ALA A 33 9.63 9.90 -3.82
CA ALA A 33 10.26 10.32 -5.07
C ALA A 33 10.14 9.24 -6.16
N GLN A 34 10.20 7.97 -5.78
CA GLN A 34 10.13 6.84 -6.70
C GLN A 34 8.94 5.91 -6.39
N ARG A 35 8.37 5.30 -7.44
CA ARG A 35 7.28 4.32 -7.31
C ARG A 35 7.69 3.15 -6.41
N LYS A 36 8.93 2.66 -6.55
CA LYS A 36 9.47 1.54 -5.76
C LYS A 36 9.49 1.81 -4.26
N ASP A 37 9.76 3.05 -3.85
CA ASP A 37 9.79 3.42 -2.43
C ASP A 37 8.39 3.42 -1.84
N ALA A 38 7.42 3.89 -2.62
CA ALA A 38 6.01 3.81 -2.26
C ALA A 38 5.54 2.33 -2.16
N VAL A 39 5.99 1.44 -3.05
CA VAL A 39 5.69 0.00 -2.99
C VAL A 39 6.29 -0.62 -1.74
N LYS A 40 7.58 -0.39 -1.46
CA LYS A 40 8.27 -0.97 -0.30
C LYS A 40 7.60 -0.58 1.02
N GLN A 41 7.20 0.68 1.15
CA GLN A 41 6.51 1.17 2.34
C GLN A 41 5.06 0.68 2.41
N CYS A 42 4.36 0.56 1.28
CA CYS A 42 3.02 -0.02 1.24
C CYS A 42 3.05 -1.47 1.72
N ASN A 43 3.99 -2.28 1.23
CA ASN A 43 4.13 -3.68 1.61
C ASN A 43 4.50 -3.81 3.09
N LYS A 44 5.45 -3.00 3.58
CA LYS A 44 5.81 -2.98 5.00
C LYS A 44 4.61 -2.70 5.91
N ILE A 45 3.78 -1.72 5.56
CA ILE A 45 2.56 -1.41 6.33
C ILE A 45 1.53 -2.54 6.22
N MET A 46 1.41 -3.18 5.06
CA MET A 46 0.53 -4.34 4.90
C MET A 46 1.00 -5.52 5.75
N ASP A 47 2.30 -5.84 5.76
CA ASP A 47 2.88 -6.91 6.60
C ASP A 47 2.68 -6.62 8.09
N GLU A 48 2.89 -5.36 8.51
CA GLU A 48 2.61 -4.90 9.88
C GLU A 48 1.13 -5.02 10.25
N LEU A 49 0.21 -4.81 9.30
CA LEU A 49 -1.23 -4.98 9.50
C LEU A 49 -1.66 -6.45 9.48
N GLU A 50 -1.07 -7.29 8.62
CA GLU A 50 -1.32 -8.73 8.55
C GLU A 50 -0.83 -9.45 9.81
N GLY A 51 0.26 -8.98 10.43
CA GLY A 51 0.70 -9.47 11.75
C GLY A 51 -0.28 -9.18 12.91
N ILE A 52 -1.32 -8.35 12.68
CA ILE A 52 -2.29 -7.91 13.70
C ILE A 52 -3.69 -8.51 13.46
N GLY A 53 -3.93 -9.17 12.33
CA GLY A 53 -5.20 -9.85 12.07
C GLY A 53 -5.24 -10.46 10.68
N GLU A 54 -5.48 -11.77 10.65
CA GLU A 54 -5.94 -12.50 9.47
C GLU A 54 -7.03 -11.71 8.72
N GLU A 55 -7.03 -11.79 7.40
CA GLU A 55 -8.05 -11.25 6.46
C GLU A 55 -7.77 -9.93 5.72
N ILE A 56 -6.54 -9.64 5.29
CA ILE A 56 -6.33 -8.77 4.11
C ILE A 56 -5.94 -9.60 2.88
N LYS A 57 -6.73 -10.64 2.61
CA LYS A 57 -6.79 -11.24 1.26
C LYS A 57 -7.32 -10.21 0.28
N LYS A 58 -6.41 -9.49 -0.40
CA LYS A 58 -6.53 -9.05 -1.81
C LYS A 58 -5.34 -8.18 -2.19
N LEU A 59 -4.19 -8.82 -2.42
CA LEU A 59 -3.26 -8.53 -3.51
C LEU A 59 -2.14 -9.58 -3.44
N PRO A 60 -2.20 -10.66 -4.25
CA PRO A 60 -1.07 -11.57 -4.36
C PRO A 60 0.10 -10.79 -4.93
N PHE A 61 1.24 -10.88 -4.24
CA PHE A 61 2.54 -10.41 -4.69
C PHE A 61 2.90 -10.92 -6.11
N ASP A 62 2.24 -12.00 -6.55
CA ASP A 62 2.38 -12.67 -7.87
C ASP A 62 2.05 -11.81 -9.10
N LYS A 63 1.67 -10.54 -8.96
CA LYS A 63 1.52 -9.62 -10.12
C LYS A 63 2.50 -8.46 -10.14
N LEU A 64 3.46 -8.40 -9.21
CA LEU A 64 4.52 -7.37 -9.21
C LEU A 64 5.86 -7.87 -9.79
N VAL A 65 5.99 -9.18 -10.05
CA VAL A 65 7.22 -9.79 -10.58
C VAL A 65 7.31 -9.68 -12.11
N ASP A 66 6.19 -9.57 -12.83
CA ASP A 66 6.18 -9.45 -14.30
C ASP A 66 6.65 -8.09 -14.85
N GLU A 67 6.90 -7.08 -14.00
CA GLU A 67 7.52 -5.80 -14.41
C GLU A 67 9.06 -5.80 -14.20
N TYR A 68 9.67 -6.96 -13.93
CA TYR A 68 11.13 -7.10 -13.68
C TYR A 68 11.90 -7.88 -14.78
N ILE A 69 11.30 -8.08 -15.96
CA ILE A 69 12.01 -8.54 -17.18
C ILE A 69 12.20 -7.35 -18.13
#